data_AF-A0A1Y4WDN7-F1
#
_entry.id   AF-A0A1Y4WDN7-F1
#
_cell.length_a   1.000
_cell.length_b   1.000
_cell.length_c   1.000
_cell.angle_alpha   90.00
_cell.angle_beta   90.00
_cell.angle_gamma   90.00
#
_symmetry.space_group_name_H-M   'P 1'
#
loop_
_entity.id
_entity.type
_entity.pdbx_description
1 polymer ?
#
loop_
_entity_poly.entity_id
_entity_poly.type
_entity_poly.pdbx_seq_one_letter_code
_entity_poly.pdbx_strand_id
1 'polypeptide(L)'
;MRKLTPYEGDFLVEYGYASDPDTSMLDWVFGATGRRVQLTAMDQFEAYEIIAAGQVRCTTTGQSAVVPWKGLPETYTVRVLGDQDGVIDSNWTETETTHETAWLDPAEPLYLGYWDGDGPAASDRWEQLYDARIDADGLSFSFIPNGDSLERFQSFFPAATTTPSLETSYDPDTRRFTLRLYNTSLESGTTGSALNGDLAAMGYPENLYPCSFPAGSLGRDSHFLTDVTIQEEGEDVVVSAVLTERAYRFTVETSNLGYDNIPSFRIIFREQNPDMDGRD
;
A
#
# COMPACT_ATOMS: atom_id res chain seq x y z
N MET A 1 13.16 -24.68 8.04
CA MET A 1 11.79 -25.26 8.01
C MET A 1 11.22 -25.09 9.40
N ARG A 2 10.06 -24.43 9.51
CA ARG A 2 9.36 -24.16 10.78
C ARG A 2 8.22 -25.13 11.01
N LYS A 3 7.42 -25.35 9.97
CA LYS A 3 6.22 -26.19 10.03
C LYS A 3 6.07 -26.99 8.74
N LEU A 4 5.56 -28.20 8.89
CA LEU A 4 5.24 -29.12 7.79
C LEU A 4 3.80 -29.59 8.01
N THR A 5 2.91 -29.27 7.08
CA THR A 5 1.48 -29.60 7.19
C THR A 5 1.13 -30.58 6.06
N PRO A 6 0.86 -31.87 6.36
CA PRO A 6 0.49 -32.84 5.33
C PRO A 6 -0.95 -32.60 4.83
N TYR A 7 -1.18 -32.82 3.54
CA TYR A 7 -2.49 -32.71 2.90
C TYR A 7 -2.58 -33.67 1.70
N GLU A 8 -3.46 -34.67 1.76
CA GLU A 8 -3.75 -35.60 0.65
C GLU A 8 -2.52 -36.27 -0.01
N GLY A 9 -1.44 -36.47 0.74
CA GLY A 9 -0.19 -37.06 0.23
C GLY A 9 0.88 -36.04 -0.16
N ASP A 10 0.52 -34.76 -0.21
CA ASP A 10 1.39 -33.60 -0.40
C ASP A 10 1.64 -32.87 0.93
N PHE A 11 2.41 -31.78 0.88
CA PHE A 11 2.76 -31.00 2.04
C PHE A 11 2.75 -29.50 1.75
N LEU A 12 2.21 -28.71 2.67
CA LEU A 12 2.52 -27.29 2.80
C LEU A 12 3.70 -27.13 3.77
N VAL A 13 4.78 -26.52 3.30
CA VAL A 13 5.97 -26.26 4.12
C VAL A 13 6.06 -24.77 4.42
N GLU A 14 6.18 -24.45 5.71
CA GLU A 14 6.53 -23.11 6.15
C GLU A 14 8.03 -23.03 6.43
N TYR A 15 8.70 -22.11 5.74
CA TYR A 15 10.05 -21.69 6.02
C TYR A 15 10.03 -20.39 6.81
N GLY A 16 11.14 -20.14 7.48
CA GLY A 16 11.47 -18.83 7.99
C GLY A 16 12.89 -18.85 8.53
N TYR A 17 13.40 -17.67 8.84
CA TYR A 17 14.78 -17.52 9.26
C TYR A 17 14.91 -17.68 10.78
N ALA A 18 16.02 -18.24 11.24
CA ALA A 18 16.28 -18.33 12.68
C ALA A 18 16.57 -16.95 13.30
N SER A 19 17.07 -16.02 12.49
CA SER A 19 17.37 -14.64 12.86
C SER A 19 16.15 -13.71 12.87
N ASP A 20 15.04 -14.14 12.27
CA ASP A 20 13.81 -13.35 12.16
C ASP A 20 12.62 -14.29 12.33
N PRO A 21 12.04 -14.42 13.54
CA PRO A 21 10.95 -15.32 13.85
C PRO A 21 9.63 -14.97 13.14
N ASP A 22 9.50 -13.77 12.58
CA ASP A 22 8.24 -13.28 12.01
C ASP A 22 8.22 -13.41 10.47
N THR A 23 9.39 -13.59 9.85
CA THR A 23 9.47 -13.94 8.42
C THR A 23 9.02 -15.37 8.16
N SER A 24 7.92 -15.53 7.42
CA SER A 24 7.46 -16.82 6.93
C SER A 24 7.34 -16.87 5.40
N MET A 25 7.59 -18.04 4.82
CA MET A 25 7.46 -18.31 3.38
C MET A 25 6.84 -19.69 3.19
N LEU A 26 5.87 -19.79 2.29
CA LEU A 26 5.11 -21.02 2.07
C LEU A 26 5.50 -21.68 0.75
N ASP A 27 5.81 -22.98 0.77
CA ASP A 27 5.96 -23.80 -0.43
C ASP A 27 4.94 -24.95 -0.42
N TRP A 28 4.38 -25.26 -1.58
CA TRP A 28 3.73 -26.55 -1.83
C TRP A 28 4.76 -27.58 -2.27
N VAL A 29 4.70 -28.78 -1.68
CA VAL A 29 5.59 -29.89 -2.03
C VAL A 29 4.76 -31.11 -2.40
N PHE A 30 4.90 -31.54 -3.66
CA PHE A 30 4.26 -32.74 -4.16
C PHE A 30 4.94 -33.97 -3.55
N GLY A 31 4.21 -34.78 -2.78
CA GLY A 31 4.83 -35.85 -2.00
C GLY A 31 5.38 -37.00 -2.83
N ALA A 32 4.78 -37.26 -3.98
CA ALA A 32 5.21 -38.35 -4.87
C ALA A 32 6.56 -38.08 -5.55
N THR A 33 6.83 -36.83 -5.93
CA THR A 33 8.01 -36.45 -6.72
C THR A 33 9.01 -35.59 -5.96
N GLY A 34 8.58 -34.96 -4.86
CA GLY A 34 9.34 -33.95 -4.14
C GLY A 34 9.46 -32.61 -4.88
N ARG A 35 8.71 -32.41 -5.97
CA ARG A 35 8.65 -31.10 -6.66
C ARG A 35 8.13 -30.05 -5.69
N ARG A 36 8.77 -28.88 -5.69
CA ARG A 36 8.44 -27.74 -4.82
C ARG A 36 8.00 -26.55 -5.66
N VAL A 37 6.97 -25.84 -5.20
CA VAL A 37 6.49 -24.60 -5.79
C VAL A 37 6.34 -23.57 -4.67
N GLN A 38 7.03 -22.44 -4.78
CA GLN A 38 6.91 -21.33 -3.83
C GLN A 38 5.55 -20.65 -4.03
N LEU A 39 4.76 -20.54 -2.97
CA LEU A 39 3.42 -19.96 -3.02
C LEU A 39 3.43 -18.47 -2.69
N THR A 40 4.20 -18.06 -1.68
CA THR A 40 4.17 -16.69 -1.18
C THR A 40 5.54 -16.03 -1.29
N ALA A 41 5.53 -14.70 -1.38
CA ALA A 41 6.70 -13.89 -1.07
C ALA A 41 6.99 -13.91 0.44
N MET A 42 8.01 -13.16 0.85
CA MET A 42 8.40 -13.01 2.26
C MET A 42 7.55 -11.90 2.91
N ASP A 43 6.38 -12.31 3.40
CA ASP A 43 5.43 -11.47 4.12
C ASP A 43 5.27 -11.97 5.56
N GLN A 44 4.84 -11.08 6.46
CA GLN A 44 4.35 -11.50 7.77
C GLN A 44 2.88 -11.92 7.67
N PHE A 45 2.59 -13.14 8.09
CA PHE A 45 1.24 -13.71 8.08
C PHE A 45 0.60 -13.60 9.45
N GLU A 46 -0.68 -13.25 9.45
CA GLU A 46 -1.55 -13.47 10.60
C GLU A 46 -2.04 -14.92 10.62
N ALA A 47 -2.46 -15.42 9.44
CA ALA A 47 -2.96 -16.77 9.29
C ALA A 47 -2.79 -17.28 7.84
N TYR A 48 -2.83 -18.60 7.69
CA TYR A 48 -2.99 -19.25 6.39
C TYR A 48 -3.70 -20.60 6.55
N GLU A 49 -4.43 -21.01 5.52
CA GLU A 49 -5.22 -22.24 5.48
C GLU A 49 -5.10 -22.94 4.12
N ILE A 50 -4.89 -24.27 4.14
CA ILE A 50 -4.99 -25.10 2.93
C ILE A 50 -6.47 -25.28 2.59
N ILE A 51 -6.90 -24.76 1.44
CA ILE A 51 -8.30 -24.84 1.01
C ILE A 51 -8.52 -25.88 -0.10
N ALA A 52 -7.45 -26.27 -0.80
CA ALA A 52 -7.43 -27.40 -1.73
C ALA A 52 -5.96 -27.85 -1.99
N ALA A 53 -5.77 -28.97 -2.68
CA ALA A 53 -4.44 -29.40 -3.11
C ALA A 53 -3.76 -28.31 -3.96
N GLY A 54 -2.57 -27.86 -3.55
CA GLY A 54 -1.83 -26.79 -4.22
C GLY A 54 -2.46 -25.41 -4.04
N GLN A 55 -3.41 -25.21 -3.12
CA GLN A 55 -4.13 -23.95 -2.96
C GLN A 55 -4.23 -23.53 -1.49
N VAL A 56 -3.75 -22.33 -1.20
CA VAL A 56 -3.66 -21.78 0.16
C VAL A 56 -4.28 -20.40 0.19
N ARG A 57 -5.14 -20.16 1.18
CA ARG A 57 -5.64 -18.83 1.53
C ARG A 57 -4.75 -18.24 2.61
N CYS A 58 -4.26 -17.03 2.41
CA CYS A 58 -3.36 -16.32 3.31
C CYS A 58 -3.99 -15.01 3.78
N THR A 59 -3.73 -14.63 5.03
CA THR A 59 -4.03 -13.32 5.59
C THR A 59 -2.74 -12.70 6.13
N THR A 60 -2.39 -11.51 5.66
CA THR A 60 -1.14 -10.82 6.00
C THR A 60 -1.39 -9.70 7.00
N THR A 61 -0.38 -9.35 7.79
CA THR A 61 -0.40 -8.16 8.65
C THR A 61 -0.09 -6.87 7.86
N GLY A 62 0.16 -6.99 6.56
CA GLY A 62 0.69 -5.94 5.68
C GLY A 62 2.19 -5.68 5.87
N GLN A 63 2.83 -6.22 6.90
CA GLN A 63 4.26 -6.01 7.14
C GLN A 63 5.11 -6.90 6.24
N SER A 64 6.03 -6.29 5.50
CA SER A 64 7.02 -7.03 4.72
C SER A 64 8.06 -7.67 5.65
N ALA A 65 8.49 -8.87 5.30
CA ALA A 65 9.53 -9.58 6.03
C ALA A 65 10.94 -9.32 5.48
N VAL A 66 11.06 -8.55 4.38
CA VAL A 66 12.34 -8.31 3.68
C VAL A 66 12.73 -6.85 3.54
N VAL A 67 11.73 -5.96 3.56
CA VAL A 67 11.96 -4.52 3.50
C VAL A 67 11.26 -3.85 4.69
N PRO A 68 11.82 -2.77 5.24
CA PRO A 68 11.21 -2.00 6.33
C PRO A 68 9.98 -1.21 5.85
N TRP A 69 8.93 -1.93 5.46
CA TRP A 69 7.71 -1.38 4.88
C TRP A 69 6.48 -2.13 5.35
N LYS A 70 5.42 -1.39 5.66
CA LYS A 70 4.08 -1.90 5.97
C LYS A 70 3.10 -1.43 4.90
N GLY A 71 2.55 -2.38 4.15
CA GLY A 71 1.45 -2.20 3.22
C GLY A 71 0.09 -2.48 3.87
N LEU A 72 -0.95 -2.53 3.03
CA LEU A 72 -2.30 -2.86 3.47
C LEU A 72 -2.32 -4.31 3.95
N PRO A 73 -2.94 -4.62 5.11
CA PRO A 73 -3.25 -6.00 5.46
C PRO A 73 -4.18 -6.60 4.41
N GLU A 74 -3.81 -7.75 3.85
CA GLU A 74 -4.53 -8.36 2.72
C GLU A 74 -4.96 -9.78 3.04
N THR A 75 -6.03 -10.22 2.37
CA THR A 75 -6.36 -11.64 2.24
C THR A 75 -6.28 -12.01 0.78
N TYR A 76 -5.53 -13.06 0.47
CA TYR A 76 -5.38 -13.55 -0.89
C TYR A 76 -5.34 -15.07 -0.93
N THR A 77 -5.63 -15.62 -2.09
CA THR A 77 -5.51 -17.05 -2.37
C THR A 77 -4.44 -17.26 -3.42
N VAL A 78 -3.47 -18.14 -3.13
CA VAL A 78 -2.48 -18.61 -4.08
C VAL A 78 -2.82 -20.04 -4.50
N ARG A 79 -2.73 -20.30 -5.80
CA ARG A 79 -2.93 -21.62 -6.40
C ARG A 79 -1.75 -22.01 -7.29
N VAL A 80 -1.29 -23.25 -7.17
CA VAL A 80 -0.30 -23.84 -8.09
C VAL A 80 -0.94 -24.11 -9.46
N LEU A 81 -0.27 -23.67 -10.54
CA LEU A 81 -0.67 -23.86 -11.93
C LEU A 81 0.07 -25.05 -12.58
N GLY A 82 0.03 -26.19 -11.90
CA GLY A 82 0.73 -27.39 -12.31
C GLY A 82 0.50 -28.54 -11.33
N ASP A 83 1.24 -29.62 -11.53
CA ASP A 83 1.14 -30.82 -10.71
C ASP A 83 2.55 -31.37 -10.39
N GLN A 84 2.60 -32.60 -9.89
CA GLN A 84 3.85 -33.26 -9.55
C GLN A 84 4.85 -33.40 -10.71
N ASP A 85 4.37 -33.33 -11.97
CA ASP A 85 5.13 -33.57 -13.20
C ASP A 85 5.59 -32.26 -13.88
N GLY A 86 5.01 -31.12 -13.52
CA GLY A 86 5.51 -29.81 -13.95
C GLY A 86 4.47 -28.69 -13.98
N VAL A 87 4.84 -27.60 -14.65
CA VAL A 87 3.95 -26.46 -14.92
C VAL A 87 3.02 -26.82 -16.08
N ILE A 88 1.72 -26.58 -15.92
CA ILE A 88 0.70 -26.84 -16.95
C ILE A 88 0.34 -25.53 -17.69
N ASP A 89 0.56 -24.38 -17.05
CA ASP A 89 0.30 -23.07 -17.65
C ASP A 89 1.18 -22.78 -18.88
N SER A 90 0.56 -22.23 -19.92
CA SER A 90 1.23 -21.96 -21.21
C SER A 90 2.23 -20.81 -21.16
N ASN A 91 2.16 -19.94 -20.14
CA ASN A 91 3.09 -18.84 -19.93
C ASN A 91 4.22 -19.22 -18.96
N TRP A 92 4.32 -20.50 -18.58
CA TRP A 92 5.30 -21.00 -17.61
C TRP A 92 5.17 -20.36 -16.22
N THR A 93 3.98 -19.87 -15.88
CA THR A 93 3.69 -19.32 -14.55
C THR A 93 3.41 -20.47 -13.59
N GLU A 94 4.11 -20.53 -12.46
CA GLU A 94 3.93 -21.63 -11.49
C GLU A 94 2.73 -21.43 -10.56
N THR A 95 2.30 -20.19 -10.34
CA THR A 95 1.23 -19.84 -9.41
C THR A 95 0.31 -18.74 -9.93
N GLU A 96 -0.94 -18.77 -9.47
CA GLU A 96 -1.93 -17.70 -9.66
C GLU A 96 -2.33 -17.16 -8.29
N THR A 97 -2.33 -15.83 -8.13
CA THR A 97 -2.76 -15.16 -6.91
C THR A 97 -4.02 -14.35 -7.17
N THR A 98 -5.03 -14.54 -6.33
CA THR A 98 -6.26 -13.75 -6.33
C THR A 98 -6.40 -13.01 -5.00
N HIS A 99 -6.54 -11.69 -5.04
CA HIS A 99 -6.68 -10.84 -3.86
C HIS A 99 -8.16 -10.57 -3.56
N GLU A 100 -8.50 -10.53 -2.27
CA GLU A 100 -9.76 -9.99 -1.77
C GLU A 100 -9.54 -8.54 -1.35
N THR A 101 -10.49 -7.66 -1.66
CA THR A 101 -10.42 -6.27 -1.21
C THR A 101 -10.49 -6.20 0.32
N ALA A 102 -9.43 -5.71 0.95
CA ALA A 102 -9.43 -5.44 2.39
C ALA A 102 -10.26 -4.18 2.69
N TRP A 103 -11.25 -4.33 3.58
CA TRP A 103 -12.15 -3.27 4.00
C TRP A 103 -11.98 -3.00 5.50
N LEU A 104 -11.45 -1.83 5.83
CA LEU A 104 -11.06 -1.43 7.17
C LEU A 104 -12.13 -0.57 7.84
N ASP A 105 -12.20 -0.66 9.17
CA ASP A 105 -13.02 0.24 9.98
C ASP A 105 -12.34 1.62 10.07
N PRO A 106 -13.00 2.73 9.71
CA PRO A 106 -12.44 4.07 9.93
C PRO A 106 -11.98 4.33 11.36
N ALA A 107 -12.60 3.70 12.36
CA ALA A 107 -12.23 3.83 13.77
C ALA A 107 -10.91 3.13 14.14
N GLU A 108 -10.41 2.24 13.29
CA GLU A 108 -9.11 1.58 13.46
C GLU A 108 -8.03 2.37 12.70
N PRO A 109 -7.01 2.93 13.38
CA PRO A 109 -5.93 3.63 12.70
C PRO A 109 -5.17 2.71 11.74
N LEU A 110 -5.06 3.15 10.49
CA LEU A 110 -4.18 2.52 9.49
C LEU A 110 -2.90 3.34 9.34
N TYR A 111 -1.75 2.67 9.43
CA TYR A 111 -0.48 3.19 8.95
C TYR A 111 0.01 2.36 7.76
N LEU A 112 0.38 3.03 6.67
CA LEU A 112 1.06 2.44 5.53
C LEU A 112 2.36 3.22 5.33
N GLY A 113 3.49 2.54 5.16
CA GLY A 113 4.75 3.26 4.98
C GLY A 113 5.95 2.58 5.57
N TYR A 114 6.99 3.37 5.80
CA TYR A 114 8.24 2.91 6.37
C TYR A 114 8.03 2.39 7.80
N TRP A 115 8.53 1.18 8.07
CA TRP A 115 8.29 0.46 9.32
C TRP A 115 9.60 -0.16 9.81
N ASP A 116 10.01 0.17 11.03
CA ASP A 116 11.24 -0.37 11.61
C ASP A 116 10.98 -0.84 13.04
N GLY A 117 11.43 -2.06 13.35
CA GLY A 117 11.11 -2.76 14.59
C GLY A 117 9.60 -2.89 14.82
N ASP A 118 9.13 -2.33 15.94
CA ASP A 118 7.77 -2.52 16.45
C ASP A 118 6.78 -1.41 16.02
N GLY A 119 7.15 -0.51 15.09
CA GLY A 119 6.27 0.61 14.75
C GLY A 119 6.60 1.42 13.50
N PRO A 120 5.74 2.42 13.19
CA PRO A 120 6.02 3.45 12.21
C PRO A 120 7.38 4.10 12.44
N ALA A 121 8.14 4.28 11.37
CA ALA A 121 9.45 4.92 11.42
C ALA A 121 9.52 6.06 10.40
N ALA A 122 10.38 7.05 10.69
CA ALA A 122 10.59 8.17 9.80
C ALA A 122 11.11 7.67 8.45
N SER A 123 10.41 8.06 7.38
CA SER A 123 10.94 7.90 6.03
C SER A 123 11.93 9.02 5.75
N ASP A 124 12.99 8.74 5.00
CA ASP A 124 13.84 9.80 4.42
C ASP A 124 13.35 10.21 3.02
N ARG A 125 12.18 9.72 2.60
CA ARG A 125 11.58 10.04 1.30
C ARG A 125 10.69 11.27 1.40
N TRP A 126 10.95 12.24 0.54
CA TRP A 126 10.28 13.53 0.50
C TRP A 126 9.45 13.66 -0.77
N GLU A 127 8.22 14.09 -0.57
CA GLU A 127 7.18 14.12 -1.58
C GLU A 127 6.65 15.54 -1.74
N GLN A 128 6.19 15.85 -2.94
CA GLN A 128 5.35 17.00 -3.20
C GLN A 128 4.01 16.48 -3.69
N LEU A 129 2.93 16.96 -3.07
CA LEU A 129 1.58 16.67 -3.55
C LEU A 129 1.38 17.32 -4.91
N TYR A 130 1.03 16.51 -5.91
CA TYR A 130 0.79 16.98 -7.28
C TYR A 130 -0.68 17.24 -7.56
N ASP A 131 -1.54 16.31 -7.15
CA ASP A 131 -3.00 16.42 -7.28
C ASP A 131 -3.68 15.76 -6.09
N ALA A 132 -4.78 16.37 -5.64
CA ALA A 132 -5.69 15.82 -4.65
C ALA A 132 -7.13 16.19 -5.00
N ARG A 133 -8.03 15.21 -5.00
CA ARG A 133 -9.43 15.44 -5.38
C ARG A 133 -10.39 14.52 -4.64
N ILE A 134 -11.62 15.00 -4.54
CA ILE A 134 -12.77 14.20 -4.09
C ILE A 134 -13.33 13.45 -5.29
N ASP A 135 -13.30 12.13 -5.21
CA ASP A 135 -13.96 11.23 -6.16
C ASP A 135 -15.41 10.94 -5.72
N ALA A 136 -16.16 10.20 -6.54
CA ALA A 136 -17.53 9.81 -6.19
C ALA A 136 -17.59 8.90 -4.95
N ASP A 137 -16.53 8.13 -4.73
CA ASP A 137 -16.37 7.07 -3.74
C ASP A 137 -15.30 7.37 -2.69
N GLY A 138 -14.58 8.50 -2.77
CA GLY A 138 -13.57 8.84 -1.77
C GLY A 138 -12.60 9.94 -2.20
N LEU A 139 -11.30 9.70 -2.04
CA LEU A 139 -10.22 10.66 -2.30
C LEU A 139 -9.16 10.05 -3.20
N SER A 140 -8.62 10.82 -4.15
CA SER A 140 -7.48 10.47 -5.00
C SER A 140 -6.32 11.41 -4.74
N PHE A 141 -5.10 10.87 -4.72
CA PHE A 141 -3.86 11.62 -4.54
C PHE A 141 -2.79 11.16 -5.54
N SER A 142 -1.96 12.09 -6.01
CA SER A 142 -0.75 11.79 -6.77
C SER A 142 0.41 12.66 -6.31
N PHE A 143 1.63 12.13 -6.45
CA PHE A 143 2.82 12.74 -5.89
C PHE A 143 3.95 12.80 -6.91
N ILE A 144 4.83 13.76 -6.69
CA ILE A 144 6.04 14.02 -7.47
C ILE A 144 7.22 14.26 -6.52
N PRO A 145 8.47 14.20 -7.00
CA PRO A 145 9.64 14.56 -6.21
C PRO A 145 9.52 15.95 -5.56
N ASN A 146 9.97 16.08 -4.31
CA ASN A 146 10.12 17.39 -3.68
C ASN A 146 11.31 18.16 -4.33
N GLY A 147 11.05 19.41 -4.72
CA GLY A 147 11.99 20.24 -5.47
C GLY A 147 12.87 21.19 -4.64
N ASP A 148 12.86 21.12 -3.30
CA ASP A 148 13.53 22.13 -2.45
C ASP A 148 15.05 21.96 -2.39
N SER A 149 15.54 20.72 -2.58
CA SER A 149 16.95 20.40 -2.56
C SER A 149 17.26 19.16 -3.39
N LEU A 150 18.52 19.00 -3.80
CA LEU A 150 18.98 17.78 -4.50
C LEU A 150 18.78 16.52 -3.64
N GLU A 151 18.98 16.63 -2.33
CA GLU A 151 18.79 15.52 -1.39
C GLU A 151 17.32 15.07 -1.34
N ARG A 152 16.38 16.01 -1.16
CA ARG A 152 14.94 15.70 -1.17
C ARG A 152 14.49 15.16 -2.51
N PHE A 153 14.97 15.74 -3.61
CA PHE A 153 14.69 15.25 -4.96
C PHE A 153 15.19 13.81 -5.16
N GLN A 154 16.43 13.51 -4.76
CA GLN A 154 17.03 12.18 -4.92
C GLN A 154 16.42 11.11 -4.01
N SER A 155 15.82 11.51 -2.89
CA SER A 155 15.08 10.59 -2.02
C SER A 155 13.90 9.94 -2.75
N PHE A 156 13.30 10.66 -3.70
CA PHE A 156 12.27 10.17 -4.61
C PHE A 156 12.94 9.39 -5.77
N PHE A 157 13.46 8.20 -5.46
CA PHE A 157 14.13 7.34 -6.43
C PHE A 157 13.23 7.08 -7.67
N PRO A 158 13.71 7.20 -8.92
CA PRO A 158 12.87 7.05 -10.13
C PRO A 158 12.19 5.69 -10.35
N ALA A 159 12.48 4.68 -9.51
CA ALA A 159 11.77 3.41 -9.48
C ALA A 159 10.93 3.21 -8.20
N ALA A 160 10.76 4.27 -7.40
CA ALA A 160 9.92 4.25 -6.22
C ALA A 160 8.47 4.34 -6.67
N THR A 161 7.79 3.18 -6.67
CA THR A 161 6.38 3.07 -7.02
C THR A 161 5.46 3.11 -5.80
N THR A 162 6.02 3.07 -4.59
CA THR A 162 5.23 3.05 -3.35
C THR A 162 4.70 4.44 -3.03
N THR A 163 3.56 4.51 -2.34
CA THR A 163 2.95 5.76 -1.87
C THR A 163 3.75 6.38 -0.73
N PRO A 164 3.55 7.66 -0.39
CA PRO A 164 4.11 8.24 0.84
C PRO A 164 3.76 7.38 2.06
N SER A 165 4.56 7.51 3.12
CA SER A 165 4.12 7.02 4.42
C SER A 165 2.90 7.83 4.85
N LEU A 166 1.85 7.15 5.32
CA LEU A 166 0.59 7.77 5.69
C LEU A 166 0.00 7.13 6.93
N GLU A 167 -0.80 7.91 7.63
CA GLU A 167 -1.57 7.49 8.80
C GLU A 167 -3.02 7.97 8.67
N THR A 168 -3.96 7.15 9.12
CA THR A 168 -5.37 7.53 9.26
C THR A 168 -5.78 7.53 10.73
N SER A 169 -6.68 8.45 11.08
CA SER A 169 -7.33 8.47 12.39
C SER A 169 -8.77 8.95 12.25
N TYR A 170 -9.60 8.60 13.22
CA TYR A 170 -11.00 8.96 13.23
C TYR A 170 -11.46 9.37 14.62
N ASP A 171 -12.09 10.54 14.71
CA ASP A 171 -12.79 11.01 15.90
C ASP A 171 -14.29 10.69 15.76
N PRO A 172 -14.85 9.76 16.57
CA PRO A 172 -16.25 9.38 16.48
C PRO A 172 -17.23 10.48 16.93
N ASP A 173 -16.81 11.41 17.79
CA ASP A 173 -17.69 12.47 18.32
C ASP A 173 -17.98 13.53 17.25
N THR A 174 -16.96 13.87 16.45
CA THR A 174 -17.07 14.83 15.36
C THR A 174 -17.18 14.18 13.98
N ARG A 175 -17.01 12.86 13.93
CA ARG A 175 -16.96 12.04 12.71
C ARG A 175 -15.84 12.45 11.75
N ARG A 176 -14.78 13.04 12.30
CA ARG A 176 -13.67 13.56 11.54
C ARG A 176 -12.69 12.45 11.24
N PHE A 177 -12.54 12.13 9.96
CA PHE A 177 -11.48 11.28 9.43
C PHE A 177 -10.32 12.15 9.00
N THR A 178 -9.13 11.80 9.47
CA THR A 178 -7.89 12.52 9.19
C THR A 178 -6.92 11.58 8.52
N LEU A 179 -6.35 12.02 7.40
CA LEU A 179 -5.26 11.38 6.69
C LEU A 179 -4.03 12.28 6.80
N ARG A 180 -2.96 11.78 7.42
CA ARG A 180 -1.64 12.42 7.46
C ARG A 180 -0.74 11.78 6.42
N LEU A 181 -0.07 12.60 5.62
CA LEU A 181 0.92 12.22 4.61
C LEU A 181 2.26 12.75 5.08
N TYR A 182 3.14 11.85 5.51
CA TYR A 182 4.42 12.24 6.09
C TYR A 182 5.38 12.76 5.02
N ASN A 183 6.22 13.73 5.40
CA ASN A 183 7.24 14.34 4.53
C ASN A 183 6.69 14.80 3.16
N THR A 184 5.47 15.31 3.16
CA THR A 184 4.78 15.73 1.96
C THR A 184 4.56 17.23 2.04
N SER A 185 4.93 17.95 0.98
CA SER A 185 4.72 19.40 0.87
C SER A 185 3.59 19.73 -0.10
N LEU A 186 2.88 20.82 0.17
CA LEU A 186 1.95 21.46 -0.77
C LEU A 186 2.66 22.40 -1.73
N GLU A 187 3.81 22.96 -1.36
CA GLU A 187 4.63 23.79 -2.25
C GLU A 187 6.09 23.38 -2.14
N SER A 188 6.76 23.16 -3.28
CA SER A 188 8.19 22.88 -3.31
C SER A 188 8.87 23.33 -4.59
N GLY A 189 10.17 23.57 -4.44
CA GLY A 189 11.05 24.05 -5.48
C GLY A 189 10.94 25.55 -5.73
N THR A 190 11.90 26.06 -6.48
CA THR A 190 11.96 27.49 -6.84
C THR A 190 12.55 27.61 -8.23
N THR A 191 11.88 28.33 -9.12
CA THR A 191 12.37 28.59 -10.48
C THR A 191 13.75 29.24 -10.45
N GLY A 192 14.70 28.71 -11.21
CA GLY A 192 16.07 29.22 -11.28
C GLY A 192 16.94 28.85 -10.07
N SER A 193 16.51 27.88 -9.26
CA SER A 193 17.32 27.30 -8.20
C SER A 193 18.52 26.51 -8.78
N ALA A 194 19.53 26.27 -7.94
CA ALA A 194 20.67 25.43 -8.31
C ALA A 194 20.23 24.02 -8.75
N LEU A 195 19.19 23.48 -8.08
CA LEU A 195 18.61 22.19 -8.42
C LEU A 195 18.08 22.16 -9.86
N ASN A 196 17.48 23.24 -10.37
CA ASN A 196 17.03 23.27 -11.76
C ASN A 196 18.18 23.06 -12.76
N GLY A 197 19.38 23.59 -12.45
CA GLY A 197 20.58 23.34 -13.25
C GLY A 197 21.04 21.88 -13.19
N ASP A 198 21.00 21.27 -12.01
CA ASP A 198 21.34 19.85 -11.82
C ASP A 198 20.35 18.94 -12.56
N LEU A 199 19.05 19.22 -12.48
CA LEU A 199 18.00 18.52 -13.20
C LEU A 199 18.18 18.61 -14.72
N ALA A 200 18.51 19.80 -15.23
CA ALA A 200 18.81 20.00 -16.65
C ALA A 200 20.02 19.18 -17.10
N ALA A 201 21.08 19.10 -16.28
CA ALA A 201 22.23 18.26 -16.54
C ALA A 201 21.89 16.76 -16.56
N MET A 202 20.85 16.36 -15.83
CA MET A 202 20.27 15.01 -15.84
C MET A 202 19.26 14.77 -16.98
N GLY A 203 18.97 15.78 -17.80
CA GLY A 203 18.05 15.70 -18.94
C GLY A 203 16.59 16.00 -18.62
N TYR A 204 16.28 16.46 -17.41
CA TYR A 204 14.93 16.93 -17.06
C TYR A 204 14.70 18.37 -17.56
N PRO A 205 13.44 18.78 -17.83
CA PRO A 205 13.12 20.17 -18.07
C PRO A 205 13.51 21.06 -16.89
N GLU A 206 14.17 22.20 -17.16
CA GLU A 206 14.63 23.15 -16.13
C GLU A 206 13.51 23.62 -15.19
N ASN A 207 12.27 23.69 -15.68
CA ASN A 207 11.10 24.13 -14.92
C ASN A 207 10.11 22.99 -14.62
N LEU A 208 10.60 21.74 -14.54
CA LEU A 208 9.72 20.62 -14.17
C LEU A 208 9.22 20.75 -12.72
N TYR A 209 10.07 21.29 -11.83
CA TYR A 209 9.77 21.63 -10.44
C TYR A 209 10.30 23.06 -10.21
N PRO A 210 9.41 24.06 -10.01
CA PRO A 210 8.50 24.09 -8.86
C PRO A 210 7.06 23.65 -9.13
N CYS A 211 6.39 23.15 -8.08
CA CYS A 211 4.97 22.82 -8.08
C CYS A 211 4.31 23.36 -6.81
N SER A 212 3.03 23.73 -6.90
CA SER A 212 2.23 24.22 -5.78
C SER A 212 0.80 23.68 -5.87
N PHE A 213 0.30 23.22 -4.74
CA PHE A 213 -1.07 22.77 -4.53
C PHE A 213 -1.72 23.65 -3.44
N PRO A 214 -2.92 24.20 -3.67
CA PRO A 214 -3.52 25.13 -2.71
C PRO A 214 -4.01 24.43 -1.44
N ALA A 215 -3.62 24.96 -0.28
CA ALA A 215 -4.27 24.62 0.99
C ALA A 215 -5.71 25.14 1.03
N GLY A 216 -6.57 24.47 1.80
CA GLY A 216 -7.96 24.84 2.02
C GLY A 216 -8.94 23.73 1.62
N SER A 217 -10.13 24.10 1.17
CA SER A 217 -11.17 23.14 0.78
C SER A 217 -10.80 22.42 -0.53
N LEU A 218 -10.98 21.09 -0.56
CA LEU A 218 -10.87 20.28 -1.79
C LEU A 218 -12.13 20.30 -2.66
N GLY A 219 -13.08 21.18 -2.35
CA GLY A 219 -14.27 21.42 -3.16
C GLY A 219 -15.54 20.80 -2.58
N ARG A 220 -16.34 20.17 -3.44
CA ARG A 220 -17.70 19.74 -3.10
C ARG A 220 -17.71 18.44 -2.30
N ASP A 221 -18.67 18.34 -1.41
CA ASP A 221 -19.02 17.09 -0.72
C ASP A 221 -19.32 15.95 -1.71
N SER A 222 -19.08 14.73 -1.25
CA SER A 222 -19.43 13.48 -1.94
C SER A 222 -20.50 12.71 -1.16
N HIS A 223 -20.84 11.53 -1.67
CA HIS A 223 -21.74 10.61 -0.99
C HIS A 223 -21.20 10.11 0.36
N PHE A 224 -19.88 10.16 0.55
CA PHE A 224 -19.18 9.62 1.71
C PHE A 224 -18.53 10.70 2.57
N LEU A 225 -18.18 11.85 2.00
CA LEU A 225 -17.32 12.86 2.63
C LEU A 225 -17.94 14.25 2.55
N THR A 226 -17.89 15.00 3.64
CA THR A 226 -18.20 16.43 3.68
C THR A 226 -17.07 17.24 4.28
N ASP A 227 -17.03 18.55 4.02
CA ASP A 227 -16.06 19.48 4.62
C ASP A 227 -14.59 19.04 4.46
N VAL A 228 -14.22 18.54 3.27
CA VAL A 228 -12.86 18.07 3.02
C VAL A 228 -11.91 19.26 2.90
N THR A 229 -10.88 19.28 3.75
CA THR A 229 -9.84 20.29 3.77
C THR A 229 -8.45 19.67 3.75
N ILE A 230 -7.49 20.39 3.17
CA ILE A 230 -6.08 20.02 3.12
C ILE A 230 -5.20 21.18 3.60
N GLN A 231 -4.17 20.88 4.38
CA GLN A 231 -3.22 21.87 4.88
C GLN A 231 -1.86 21.22 5.17
N GLU A 232 -0.83 22.04 5.34
CA GLU A 232 0.46 21.59 5.89
C GLU A 232 0.44 21.70 7.42
N GLU A 233 1.00 20.70 8.08
CA GLU A 233 1.25 20.68 9.52
C GLU A 233 2.71 20.29 9.78
N GLY A 234 3.60 21.27 9.84
CA GLY A 234 5.03 21.02 9.91
C GLY A 234 5.57 20.60 8.56
N GLU A 235 6.17 19.41 8.49
CA GLU A 235 6.72 18.81 7.26
C GLU A 235 5.73 17.85 6.57
N ASP A 236 4.51 17.74 7.10
CA ASP A 236 3.49 16.80 6.64
C ASP A 236 2.31 17.54 5.98
N VAL A 237 1.62 16.84 5.08
CA VAL A 237 0.29 17.25 4.61
C VAL A 237 -0.78 16.50 5.40
N VAL A 238 -1.78 17.24 5.88
CA VAL A 238 -2.94 16.69 6.58
C VAL A 238 -4.21 17.00 5.81
N VAL A 239 -4.95 15.94 5.49
CA VAL A 239 -6.28 15.98 4.90
C VAL A 239 -7.29 15.62 5.99
N SER A 240 -8.31 16.44 6.16
CA SER A 240 -9.42 16.18 7.08
C SER A 240 -10.73 16.13 6.30
N ALA A 241 -11.60 15.21 6.64
CA ALA A 241 -12.96 15.10 6.12
C ALA A 241 -13.94 14.72 7.24
N VAL A 242 -15.19 15.12 7.12
CA VAL A 242 -16.27 14.59 7.95
C VAL A 242 -16.90 13.41 7.22
N LEU A 243 -16.91 12.24 7.83
CA LEU A 243 -17.54 11.05 7.26
C LEU A 243 -19.06 11.13 7.38
N THR A 244 -19.77 10.90 6.27
CA THR A 244 -21.23 10.73 6.28
C THR A 244 -21.63 9.37 6.87
N GLU A 245 -22.93 9.15 7.15
CA GLU A 245 -23.42 7.87 7.74
C GLU A 245 -23.25 6.68 6.81
N ARG A 246 -22.93 6.97 5.55
CA ARG A 246 -22.76 5.98 4.49
C ARG A 246 -21.32 5.47 4.41
N ALA A 247 -20.35 6.18 4.98
CA ALA A 247 -18.96 5.77 4.99
C ALA A 247 -18.73 4.70 6.08
N TYR A 248 -19.07 3.45 5.75
CA TYR A 248 -19.01 2.33 6.69
C TYR A 248 -17.61 1.71 6.78
N ARG A 249 -17.00 1.41 5.64
CA ARG A 249 -15.64 0.85 5.55
C ARG A 249 -14.84 1.59 4.50
N PHE A 250 -13.51 1.56 4.63
CA PHE A 250 -12.63 2.09 3.62
C PHE A 250 -11.54 1.11 3.19
N THR A 251 -10.95 1.36 2.03
CA THR A 251 -9.79 0.65 1.51
C THR A 251 -8.81 1.63 0.89
N VAL A 252 -7.57 1.18 0.64
CA VAL A 252 -6.53 1.97 -0.03
C VAL A 252 -6.10 1.23 -1.28
N GLU A 253 -6.26 1.86 -2.43
CA GLU A 253 -5.74 1.37 -3.71
C GLU A 253 -4.50 2.17 -4.09
N THR A 254 -3.38 1.49 -4.36
CA THR A 254 -2.14 2.13 -4.81
C THR A 254 -1.95 1.94 -6.31
N SER A 255 -1.35 2.93 -6.98
CA SER A 255 -1.10 2.89 -8.42
C SER A 255 0.09 3.77 -8.78
N ASN A 256 0.59 3.62 -10.01
CA ASN A 256 1.62 4.49 -10.59
C ASN A 256 1.16 4.99 -11.97
N LEU A 257 1.07 6.31 -12.14
CA LEU A 257 0.54 6.94 -13.34
C LEU A 257 1.60 7.19 -14.43
N GLY A 258 2.88 7.06 -14.10
CA GLY A 258 3.97 7.11 -15.07
C GLY A 258 4.65 5.75 -15.18
N TYR A 259 5.46 5.53 -16.22
CA TYR A 259 6.42 4.42 -16.25
C TYR A 259 7.42 4.59 -15.08
N ASP A 260 6.97 4.21 -13.88
CA ASP A 260 7.62 4.20 -12.57
C ASP A 260 7.80 5.52 -11.78
N ASN A 261 7.18 6.64 -12.15
CA ASN A 261 7.58 7.97 -11.60
C ASN A 261 6.50 8.83 -10.93
N ILE A 262 5.23 8.41 -10.89
CA ILE A 262 4.16 9.20 -10.26
C ILE A 262 3.32 8.25 -9.39
N PRO A 263 3.77 7.96 -8.15
CA PRO A 263 2.98 7.18 -7.23
C PRO A 263 1.68 7.93 -6.92
N SER A 264 0.64 7.15 -6.76
CA SER A 264 -0.71 7.63 -6.50
C SER A 264 -1.44 6.63 -5.62
N PHE A 265 -2.42 7.11 -4.88
CA PHE A 265 -3.36 6.22 -4.22
C PHE A 265 -4.73 6.83 -4.12
N ARG A 266 -5.69 5.95 -3.83
CA ARG A 266 -7.08 6.29 -3.57
C ARG A 266 -7.48 5.76 -2.21
N ILE A 267 -8.18 6.59 -1.44
CA ILE A 267 -8.99 6.11 -0.31
C ILE A 267 -10.39 5.95 -0.84
N ILE A 268 -10.94 4.75 -0.73
CA ILE A 268 -12.27 4.42 -1.26
C ILE A 268 -13.14 4.00 -0.09
N PHE A 269 -14.33 4.58 0.02
CA PHE A 269 -15.34 4.24 1.01
C PHE A 269 -16.45 3.40 0.38
N ARG A 270 -17.08 2.58 1.21
CA ARG A 270 -18.31 1.87 0.86
C ARG A 270 -19.36 1.96 1.95
N GLU A 271 -20.60 1.74 1.53
CA GLU A 271 -21.74 1.53 2.42
C GLU A 271 -21.68 0.15 3.07
N GLN A 272 -22.45 0.00 4.16
CA GLN A 272 -22.72 -1.31 4.74
C GLN A 272 -23.40 -2.18 3.68
N ASN A 273 -22.85 -3.36 3.47
CA ASN A 273 -23.39 -4.37 2.56
C ASN A 273 -23.72 -5.63 3.37
N PRO A 274 -25.00 -5.92 3.64
CA PRO A 274 -25.39 -7.08 4.44
C PRO A 274 -24.94 -8.44 3.90
N ASP A 275 -24.70 -8.54 2.58
CA ASP A 275 -24.21 -9.78 1.96
C ASP A 275 -22.71 -10.00 2.21
N MET A 276 -21.95 -8.91 2.44
CA MET A 276 -20.51 -8.97 2.75
C MET A 276 -20.23 -8.91 4.25
N ASP A 277 -21.00 -8.09 4.98
CA ASP A 277 -20.72 -7.73 6.37
C ASP A 277 -21.52 -8.56 7.38
N GLY A 278 -22.43 -9.41 6.89
CA GLY A 278 -23.42 -10.11 7.70
C GLY A 278 -24.65 -9.25 7.98
N ARG A 279 -25.72 -9.90 8.42
CA ARG A 279 -26.93 -9.22 8.92
C ARG A 279 -26.82 -9.11 10.43
N ASP A 280 -26.94 -7.89 10.95
CA ASP A 280 -27.10 -7.63 12.39
C ASP A 280 -28.37 -8.32 12.95
#